data_AF-A0A382SFB9-F1
#
_entry.id   AF-A0A382SFB9-F1
#
_cell.length_a   1.000
_cell.length_b   1.000
_cell.length_c   1.000
_cell.angle_alpha   90.00
_cell.angle_beta   90.00
_cell.angle_gamma   90.00
#
_symmetry.space_group_name_H-M   'P 1'
#
loop_
_entity.id
_entity.type
_entity.pdbx_description
1 polymer ?
#
loop_
_entity_poly.entity_id
_entity_poly.type
_entity_poly.pdbx_seq_one_letter_code
_entity_poly.pdbx_strand_id
1 'polypeptide(L)'
;MKFKVTIIIIFLLSFIQSSSSENNLASVDNIFHIGKMDSHNKDFVLFFKTREKAVLARGEEFNYITDYPQDLYIYDRKTKETKPLITYDWFPKHAKFYLSNYDFPVFPEDFAYYLMKDNKTLIMVSAVKNINQNFKFDISTKKLHKYSTDGKLDFIISSITKDCGFSSM
;
A
#
# COMPACT_ATOMS: atom_id res chain seq x y z
N MET A 1 33.43 -47.06 17.29
CA MET A 1 33.36 -45.58 17.50
C MET A 1 33.36 -44.79 16.19
N LYS A 2 34.22 -45.11 15.21
CA LYS A 2 34.39 -44.32 13.97
C LYS A 2 33.12 -44.19 13.10
N PHE A 3 32.30 -45.24 13.01
CA PHE A 3 31.07 -45.25 12.18
C PHE A 3 29.92 -44.38 12.74
N LYS A 4 29.82 -44.25 14.08
CA LYS A 4 28.82 -43.39 14.71
C LYS A 4 29.12 -41.90 14.50
N VAL A 5 30.41 -41.53 14.45
CA VAL A 5 30.85 -40.16 14.20
C VAL A 5 30.56 -39.74 12.75
N THR A 6 30.69 -40.67 11.79
CA THR A 6 30.39 -40.40 10.38
C THR A 6 28.89 -40.13 10.14
N ILE A 7 28.02 -40.88 10.82
CA ILE A 7 26.56 -40.66 10.74
C ILE A 7 26.16 -39.29 11.30
N ILE A 8 26.79 -38.85 12.40
CA ILE A 8 26.55 -37.53 12.99
C ILE A 8 26.99 -36.40 12.05
N ILE A 9 28.11 -36.56 11.36
CA ILE A 9 28.61 -35.59 10.38
C ILE A 9 27.65 -35.47 9.18
N ILE A 10 27.14 -36.60 8.67
CA ILE A 10 26.16 -36.62 7.58
C ILE A 10 24.85 -35.93 8.00
N PHE A 11 24.39 -36.16 9.23
CA PHE A 11 23.20 -35.50 9.77
C PHE A 11 23.38 -33.98 9.93
N LEU A 12 24.59 -33.50 10.28
CA LEU A 12 24.88 -32.07 10.32
C LEU A 12 24.91 -31.42 8.93
N LEU A 13 25.40 -32.13 7.91
CA LEU A 13 25.45 -31.63 6.53
C LEU A 13 24.04 -31.46 5.93
N SER A 14 23.05 -32.25 6.36
CA SER A 14 21.65 -32.09 5.93
C SER A 14 20.95 -30.81 6.44
N PHE A 15 21.55 -30.07 7.39
CA PHE A 15 21.02 -28.77 7.85
C PHE A 15 21.54 -27.58 7.04
N ILE A 16 22.46 -27.78 6.09
CA ILE A 16 22.94 -26.70 5.22
C ILE A 16 21.97 -26.54 4.06
N GLN A 17 20.82 -25.94 4.31
CA GLN A 17 19.96 -25.42 3.25
C GLN A 17 20.46 -24.03 2.87
N SER A 18 21.20 -23.95 1.75
CA SER A 18 21.44 -22.66 1.09
C SER A 18 20.14 -22.23 0.42
N SER A 19 19.31 -21.48 1.13
CA SER A 19 18.19 -20.77 0.52
C SER A 19 18.74 -19.60 -0.28
N SER A 20 19.11 -19.84 -1.54
CA SER A 20 19.22 -18.77 -2.52
C SER A 20 17.80 -18.32 -2.86
N SER A 21 17.27 -17.32 -2.16
CA SER A 21 16.13 -16.59 -2.68
C SER A 21 16.60 -15.95 -3.98
N GLU A 22 16.01 -16.35 -5.11
CA GLU A 22 16.13 -15.57 -6.33
C GLU A 22 15.84 -14.12 -5.99
N ASN A 23 16.77 -13.23 -6.37
CA ASN A 23 16.50 -11.80 -6.40
C ASN A 23 15.40 -11.60 -7.43
N ASN A 24 14.17 -11.85 -7.02
CA ASN A 24 12.97 -11.60 -7.77
C ASN A 24 12.86 -10.09 -7.87
N LEU A 25 13.61 -9.51 -8.82
CA LEU A 25 13.16 -8.34 -9.55
C LEU A 25 11.94 -8.80 -10.34
N ALA A 26 10.87 -9.12 -9.61
CA ALA A 26 9.63 -9.61 -10.15
C ALA A 26 9.24 -8.60 -11.23
N SER A 27 9.11 -9.11 -12.45
CA SER A 27 8.47 -8.35 -13.51
C SER A 27 7.17 -7.79 -12.92
N VAL A 28 6.86 -6.52 -13.21
CA VAL A 28 5.67 -5.81 -12.70
C VAL A 28 4.37 -6.59 -12.94
N ASP A 29 4.42 -7.54 -13.86
CA ASP A 29 3.32 -8.42 -14.26
C ASP A 29 3.16 -9.64 -13.31
N ASN A 30 4.22 -10.06 -12.61
CA ASN A 30 4.19 -11.10 -11.57
C ASN A 30 3.81 -10.57 -10.18
N ILE A 31 3.59 -9.26 -10.07
CA ILE A 31 3.13 -8.61 -8.85
C ILE A 31 1.63 -8.90 -8.69
N PHE A 32 1.31 -10.10 -8.15
CA PHE A 32 -0.04 -10.46 -7.70
C PHE A 32 -0.38 -9.65 -6.45
N HIS A 33 -0.71 -8.39 -6.63
CA HIS A 33 -1.18 -7.54 -5.55
C HIS A 33 -2.60 -7.06 -5.87
N ILE A 34 -3.51 -7.31 -4.94
CA ILE A 34 -4.84 -6.69 -4.93
C ILE A 34 -4.60 -5.18 -4.86
N GLY A 35 -5.24 -4.41 -5.76
CA GLY A 35 -5.09 -2.96 -5.81
C GLY A 35 -3.92 -2.44 -6.64
N LYS A 36 -3.61 -3.05 -7.79
CA LYS A 36 -2.72 -2.47 -8.82
C LYS A 36 -3.45 -1.36 -9.60
N MET A 37 -2.80 -0.22 -9.78
CA MET A 37 -3.28 0.91 -10.57
C MET A 37 -2.15 1.48 -11.43
N ASP A 38 -2.28 1.36 -12.75
CA ASP A 38 -1.38 2.02 -13.68
C ASP A 38 -1.62 3.53 -13.72
N SER A 39 -0.54 4.31 -13.81
CA SER A 39 -0.63 5.73 -14.11
C SER A 39 -1.25 5.97 -15.49
N HIS A 40 -1.93 7.10 -15.67
CA HIS A 40 -2.55 7.49 -16.95
C HIS A 40 -1.51 7.61 -18.07
N ASN A 41 -0.29 8.04 -17.74
CA ASN A 41 0.83 8.13 -18.68
C ASN A 41 1.70 6.84 -18.75
N LYS A 42 1.35 5.79 -17.99
CA LYS A 42 2.12 4.53 -17.90
C LYS A 42 3.58 4.71 -17.49
N ASP A 43 3.93 5.77 -16.77
CA ASP A 43 5.30 5.99 -16.26
C ASP A 43 5.54 5.24 -14.93
N PHE A 44 4.49 5.02 -14.14
CA PHE A 44 4.57 4.29 -12.88
C PHE A 44 3.33 3.42 -12.62
N VAL A 45 3.46 2.54 -11.63
CA VAL A 45 2.39 1.68 -11.13
C VAL A 45 2.26 1.87 -9.62
N LEU A 46 1.05 2.04 -9.14
CA LEU A 46 0.73 2.02 -7.73
C LEU A 46 0.19 0.64 -7.36
N PHE A 47 0.57 0.13 -6.19
CA PHE A 47 0.06 -1.15 -5.70
C PHE A 47 0.20 -1.27 -4.20
N PHE A 48 -0.68 -2.07 -3.59
CA PHE A 48 -0.54 -2.44 -2.19
C PHE A 48 0.40 -3.62 -2.02
N LYS A 49 1.26 -3.54 -0.99
CA LYS A 49 2.12 -4.66 -0.61
C LYS A 49 1.95 -4.91 0.88
N THR A 50 1.64 -6.16 1.20
CA THR A 50 1.61 -6.67 2.57
C THR A 50 2.99 -6.57 3.21
N ARG A 51 3.04 -6.11 4.46
CA ARG A 51 4.30 -6.04 5.22
C ARG A 51 4.78 -7.44 5.60
N GLU A 52 6.09 -7.61 5.74
CA GLU A 52 6.68 -8.88 6.22
C GLU A 52 6.48 -9.08 7.73
N LYS A 53 6.28 -7.99 8.47
CA LYS A 53 6.07 -8.01 9.91
C LYS A 53 4.59 -7.82 10.22
N ALA A 54 4.01 -8.76 10.98
CA ALA A 54 2.69 -8.58 11.54
C ALA A 54 2.70 -7.42 12.55
N VAL A 55 1.58 -6.71 12.63
CA VAL A 55 1.40 -5.72 13.69
C VAL A 55 0.77 -6.42 14.88
N LEU A 56 1.54 -6.54 15.96
CA LEU A 56 1.00 -6.93 17.26
C LEU A 56 0.26 -5.74 17.84
N ALA A 57 -1.05 -5.68 17.63
CA ALA A 57 -1.90 -4.78 18.41
C ALA A 57 -1.93 -5.31 19.85
N ARG A 58 -1.29 -4.57 20.77
CA ARG A 58 -1.26 -4.93 22.19
C ARG A 58 -2.62 -4.61 22.80
N GLY A 59 -3.33 -5.65 23.23
CA GLY A 59 -4.41 -5.48 24.20
C GLY A 59 -3.87 -5.36 25.60
N GLU A 60 -4.76 -4.96 26.51
CA GLU A 60 -4.45 -4.83 27.92
C GLU A 60 -4.09 -6.19 28.53
N GLU A 61 -4.74 -7.27 28.08
CA GLU A 61 -4.50 -8.63 28.57
C GLU A 61 -3.88 -9.59 27.54
N PHE A 62 -4.16 -9.44 26.25
CA PHE A 62 -3.60 -10.29 25.18
C PHE A 62 -3.48 -9.52 23.86
N ASN A 63 -2.57 -9.97 22.99
CA ASN A 63 -2.48 -9.46 21.62
C ASN A 63 -3.60 -10.10 20.79
N TYR A 64 -4.52 -9.29 20.26
CA TYR A 64 -5.75 -9.78 19.62
C TYR A 64 -5.67 -9.85 18.09
N ILE A 65 -4.69 -9.19 17.47
CA ILE A 65 -4.52 -9.18 16.01
C ILE A 65 -3.09 -9.54 15.64
N THR A 66 -2.96 -10.56 14.79
CA THR A 66 -1.74 -10.90 14.05
C THR A 66 -2.01 -10.67 12.56
N ASP A 67 -2.37 -9.44 12.22
CA ASP A 67 -2.59 -9.05 10.83
C ASP A 67 -1.32 -8.46 10.23
N TYR A 68 -1.17 -8.69 8.94
CA TYR A 68 -0.11 -8.12 8.13
C TYR A 68 -0.72 -6.99 7.31
N PRO A 69 -0.64 -5.74 7.80
CA PRO A 69 -1.25 -4.63 7.09
C PRO A 69 -0.54 -4.37 5.76
N GLN A 70 -1.20 -3.59 4.90
CA GLN A 70 -0.68 -3.24 3.59
C GLN A 70 -0.20 -1.79 3.54
N ASP A 71 0.94 -1.59 2.88
CA ASP A 71 1.48 -0.28 2.53
C ASP A 71 1.24 -0.02 1.03
N LEU A 72 0.96 1.23 0.65
CA LEU A 72 0.89 1.64 -0.75
C LEU A 72 2.30 1.92 -1.27
N TYR A 73 2.67 1.27 -2.36
CA TYR A 73 3.94 1.44 -3.05
C TYR A 73 3.76 2.11 -4.41
N ILE A 74 4.84 2.73 -4.88
CA ILE A 74 5.00 3.21 -6.25
C ILE A 74 6.18 2.51 -6.91
N TYR A 75 5.95 1.97 -8.10
CA TYR A 75 6.99 1.45 -8.98
C TYR A 75 7.18 2.37 -10.17
N ASP A 76 8.39 2.89 -10.33
CA ASP A 76 8.77 3.70 -11.48
C ASP A 76 9.23 2.79 -12.63
N ARG A 77 8.56 2.87 -13.78
CA ARG A 77 8.86 2.01 -14.94
C ARG A 77 10.14 2.43 -15.66
N LYS A 78 10.61 3.67 -15.50
CA LYS A 78 11.85 4.18 -16.10
C LYS A 78 13.06 3.76 -15.29
N THR A 79 13.05 4.02 -13.98
CA THR A 79 14.17 3.67 -13.09
C THR A 79 14.14 2.21 -12.63
N LYS A 80 13.01 1.52 -12.81
CA LYS A 80 12.75 0.15 -12.31
C LYS A 80 12.81 0.04 -10.78
N GLU A 81 12.67 1.17 -10.07
CA GLU A 81 12.71 1.20 -8.61
C GLU A 81 11.32 1.12 -8.00
N THR A 82 11.21 0.40 -6.89
CA THR A 82 10.01 0.34 -6.04
C THR A 82 10.24 1.11 -4.76
N LYS A 83 9.33 2.02 -4.39
CA LYS A 83 9.43 2.81 -3.16
C LYS A 83 8.11 2.83 -2.39
N PRO A 84 8.13 2.79 -1.05
CA PRO A 84 6.93 2.98 -0.25
C PRO A 84 6.44 4.42 -0.41
N LEU A 85 5.14 4.57 -0.64
CA LEU A 85 4.48 5.86 -0.85
C LEU A 85 3.66 6.27 0.37
N ILE A 86 2.75 5.42 0.84
CA ILE A 86 1.95 5.62 2.05
C ILE A 86 2.09 4.36 2.91
N THR A 87 2.70 4.50 4.07
CA THR A 87 2.94 3.37 4.98
C THR A 87 1.99 3.39 6.15
N TYR A 88 1.72 2.22 6.70
CA TYR A 88 0.97 1.98 7.91
C TYR A 88 1.53 2.73 9.12
N ASP A 89 2.85 2.96 9.19
CA ASP A 89 3.47 3.68 10.32
C ASP A 89 3.30 5.21 10.21
N TRP A 90 3.18 5.71 8.96
CA TRP A 90 3.10 7.14 8.66
C TRP A 90 1.65 7.62 8.61
N PHE A 91 0.77 6.89 7.91
CA PHE A 91 -0.57 7.34 7.58
C PHE A 91 -1.48 7.60 8.79
N PRO A 92 -1.61 6.69 9.78
CA PRO A 92 -2.49 6.92 10.93
C PRO A 92 -2.07 8.17 11.72
N LYS A 93 -0.77 8.45 11.82
CA LYS A 93 -0.24 9.64 12.53
C LYS A 93 -0.65 10.94 11.85
N HIS A 94 -0.66 10.95 10.51
CA HIS A 94 -1.00 12.14 9.72
C HIS A 94 -2.52 12.30 9.57
N ALA A 95 -3.24 11.19 9.37
CA ALA A 95 -4.69 11.19 9.26
C ALA A 95 -5.37 11.59 10.57
N LYS A 96 -4.83 11.19 11.73
CA LYS A 96 -5.35 11.56 13.05
C LYS A 96 -5.47 13.07 13.26
N PHE A 97 -4.53 13.86 12.71
CA PHE A 97 -4.60 15.32 12.76
C PHE A 97 -5.89 15.87 12.12
N TYR A 98 -6.39 15.19 11.10
CA TYR A 98 -7.58 15.59 10.37
C TYR A 98 -8.88 14.96 10.89
N LEU A 99 -8.76 13.85 11.63
CA LEU A 99 -9.87 13.05 12.17
C LEU A 99 -10.02 13.23 13.68
N SER A 100 -10.01 14.48 14.17
CA SER A 100 -10.07 14.78 15.60
C SER A 100 -11.28 14.20 16.33
N ASN A 101 -12.36 13.90 15.60
CA ASN A 101 -13.63 13.42 16.15
C ASN A 101 -13.81 11.90 15.98
N TYR A 102 -12.76 11.18 15.60
CA TYR A 102 -12.76 9.74 15.41
C TYR A 102 -11.70 9.09 16.29
N ASP A 103 -12.14 8.20 17.19
CA ASP A 103 -11.29 7.68 18.26
C ASP A 103 -10.39 6.52 17.82
N PHE A 104 -10.73 5.85 16.73
CA PHE A 104 -10.00 4.68 16.25
C PHE A 104 -8.90 5.07 15.25
N PRO A 105 -7.79 4.31 15.20
CA PRO A 105 -6.82 4.48 14.13
C PRO A 105 -7.46 4.20 12.77
N VAL A 106 -6.92 4.85 11.74
CA VAL A 106 -7.31 4.63 10.35
C VAL A 106 -6.08 4.25 9.55
N PHE A 107 -6.27 3.32 8.63
CA PHE A 107 -5.19 2.69 7.88
C PHE A 107 -5.30 3.01 6.40
N PRO A 108 -4.20 2.87 5.63
CA PRO A 108 -4.23 3.10 4.19
C PRO A 108 -5.34 2.28 3.49
N GLU A 109 -5.51 1.02 3.88
CA GLU A 109 -6.51 0.11 3.30
C GLU A 109 -7.98 0.47 3.59
N ASP A 110 -8.25 1.35 4.56
CA ASP A 110 -9.61 1.84 4.86
C ASP A 110 -10.14 2.85 3.82
N PHE A 111 -9.32 3.17 2.81
CA PHE A 111 -9.64 4.15 1.77
C PHE A 111 -9.58 3.53 0.36
N ALA A 112 -10.50 3.95 -0.49
CA ALA A 112 -10.41 3.73 -1.93
C ALA A 112 -9.58 4.83 -2.57
N TYR A 113 -8.67 4.46 -3.48
CA TYR A 113 -7.71 5.38 -4.10
C TYR A 113 -8.06 5.64 -5.56
N TYR A 114 -8.13 6.91 -5.92
CA TYR A 114 -8.37 7.36 -7.28
C TYR A 114 -7.22 8.24 -7.74
N LEU A 115 -6.48 7.79 -8.76
CA LEU A 115 -5.44 8.59 -9.40
C LEU A 115 -6.05 9.59 -10.38
N MET A 116 -5.78 10.86 -10.17
CA MET A 116 -6.24 11.94 -11.05
C MET A 116 -5.43 11.97 -12.35
N LYS A 117 -6.01 12.58 -13.39
CA LYS A 117 -5.41 12.68 -14.74
C LYS A 117 -4.02 13.35 -14.76
N ASP A 118 -3.70 14.15 -13.74
CA ASP A 118 -2.40 14.81 -13.59
C ASP A 118 -1.24 13.85 -13.22
N ASN A 119 -1.54 12.58 -12.92
CA ASN A 119 -0.59 11.56 -12.43
C ASN A 119 0.16 11.95 -11.15
N LYS A 120 -0.34 12.92 -10.39
CA LYS A 120 0.29 13.44 -9.18
C LYS A 120 -0.63 13.42 -7.98
N THR A 121 -1.93 13.56 -8.21
CA THR A 121 -2.91 13.64 -7.15
C THR A 121 -3.61 12.29 -6.96
N LEU A 122 -3.63 11.80 -5.72
CA LEU A 122 -4.48 10.71 -5.27
C LEU A 122 -5.63 11.26 -4.44
N ILE A 123 -6.86 10.94 -4.82
CA ILE A 123 -8.03 11.17 -3.97
C ILE A 123 -8.33 9.89 -3.23
N MET A 124 -8.41 9.99 -1.90
CA MET A 124 -8.67 8.90 -0.98
C MET A 124 -10.07 9.07 -0.43
N VAL A 125 -10.96 8.14 -0.78
CA VAL A 125 -12.35 8.14 -0.31
C VAL A 125 -12.47 7.15 0.82
N SER A 126 -12.99 7.58 1.98
CA SER A 126 -13.15 6.64 3.09
C SER A 126 -14.18 5.57 2.74
N ALA A 127 -13.84 4.31 2.97
CA ALA A 127 -14.78 3.20 2.90
C ALA A 127 -15.59 3.03 4.20
N VAL A 128 -15.17 3.72 5.27
CA VAL A 128 -15.77 3.63 6.60
C VAL A 128 -16.86 4.69 6.74
N LYS A 129 -18.12 4.24 6.90
CA LYS A 129 -19.30 5.13 7.00
C LYS A 129 -19.20 6.20 8.10
N ASN A 130 -18.48 5.92 9.18
CA ASN A 130 -18.33 6.82 10.31
C ASN A 130 -17.22 7.88 10.10
N ILE A 131 -16.45 7.77 9.02
CA ILE A 131 -15.41 8.72 8.63
C ILE A 131 -15.96 9.59 7.50
N ASN A 132 -16.47 10.76 7.85
CA ASN A 132 -17.00 11.73 6.89
C ASN A 132 -15.91 12.60 6.23
N GLN A 133 -14.68 12.11 6.16
CA GLN A 133 -13.52 12.87 5.67
C GLN A 133 -12.77 12.10 4.60
N ASN A 134 -12.69 12.70 3.42
CA ASN A 134 -11.84 12.25 2.33
C ASN A 134 -10.49 12.97 2.38
N PHE A 135 -9.48 12.39 1.75
CA PHE A 135 -8.16 13.00 1.65
C PHE A 135 -7.71 13.22 0.21
N LYS A 136 -6.86 14.23 0.05
CA LYS A 136 -6.08 14.49 -1.15
C LYS A 136 -4.61 14.28 -0.79
N PHE A 137 -3.96 13.37 -1.50
CA PHE A 137 -2.55 13.10 -1.34
C PHE A 137 -1.78 13.47 -2.61
N ASP A 138 -0.70 14.21 -2.46
CA ASP A 138 0.20 14.57 -3.56
C ASP A 138 1.41 13.62 -3.57
N ILE A 139 1.55 12.83 -4.64
CA ILE A 139 2.59 11.81 -4.79
C ILE A 139 4.00 12.42 -4.79
N SER A 140 4.17 13.59 -5.42
CA SER A 140 5.47 14.22 -5.59
C SER A 140 5.98 14.83 -4.27
N THR A 141 5.09 15.50 -3.55
CA THR A 141 5.43 16.19 -2.29
C THR A 141 5.21 15.33 -1.05
N LYS A 142 4.54 14.18 -1.19
CA LYS A 142 4.13 13.27 -0.10
C LYS A 142 3.30 13.95 0.98
N LYS A 143 2.47 14.92 0.58
CA LYS A 143 1.62 15.69 1.50
C LYS A 143 0.19 15.18 1.47
N LEU A 144 -0.38 15.03 2.66
CA LEU A 144 -1.79 14.68 2.88
C LEU A 144 -2.57 15.93 3.28
N HIS A 145 -3.69 16.17 2.59
CA HIS A 145 -4.59 17.27 2.85
C HIS A 145 -6.03 16.76 2.99
N LYS A 146 -6.86 17.48 3.74
CA LYS A 146 -8.31 17.27 3.73
C LYS A 146 -8.83 17.53 2.32
N TYR A 147 -9.68 16.62 1.85
CA TYR A 147 -10.48 16.83 0.64
C TYR A 147 -11.92 17.07 1.07
N SER A 148 -12.34 18.33 1.05
CA SER A 148 -13.73 18.71 1.31
C SER A 148 -14.51 18.54 0.03
N THR A 149 -15.56 17.72 0.07
CA THR A 149 -16.57 17.67 -0.98
C THR A 149 -17.86 18.15 -0.35
N ASP A 150 -18.58 19.06 -0.99
CA ASP A 150 -19.91 19.53 -0.57
C ASP A 150 -20.98 18.44 -0.79
N GLY A 151 -20.66 17.19 -0.45
CA GLY A 151 -21.48 16.00 -0.66
C GLY A 151 -21.36 15.36 -2.06
N LYS A 152 -20.64 15.99 -3.00
CA LYS A 152 -20.42 15.43 -4.34
C LYS A 152 -18.96 15.06 -4.58
N LEU A 153 -18.72 13.77 -4.84
CA LEU A 153 -17.44 13.29 -5.36
C LEU A 153 -17.39 13.63 -6.87
N ASP A 154 -17.19 14.91 -7.20
CA ASP A 154 -17.23 15.41 -8.59
C ASP A 154 -16.20 14.71 -9.51
N PHE A 155 -15.12 14.18 -8.92
CA PHE A 155 -14.12 13.39 -9.65
C PHE A 155 -14.61 11.97 -10.04
N ILE A 156 -15.55 11.37 -9.29
CA ILE A 156 -16.17 10.10 -9.68
C ILE A 156 -17.17 10.32 -10.82
N ILE A 157 -17.94 11.41 -10.75
CA ILE A 157 -18.89 11.76 -11.82
C ILE A 157 -18.13 12.02 -13.13
N SER A 158 -17.05 12.79 -13.11
CA SER A 158 -16.23 13.08 -14.31
C SER A 158 -15.46 11.89 -14.90
N SER A 159 -15.32 10.77 -14.16
CA SER A 159 -14.71 9.53 -14.69
C SER A 159 -15.75 8.55 -15.25
N ILE A 160 -17.01 8.63 -14.81
CA ILE A 160 -18.11 7.75 -15.25
C ILE A 160 -18.94 8.41 -16.38
N THR A 161 -19.05 9.75 -16.42
CA THR A 161 -19.79 10.45 -17.48
C THR A 161 -19.00 10.42 -18.79
N LYS A 162 -19.57 9.74 -19.79
CA LYS A 162 -19.04 9.60 -21.16
C LYS A 162 -18.80 10.92 -21.91
N ASP A 163 -19.27 12.07 -21.38
CA ASP A 163 -19.05 13.39 -21.97
C ASP A 163 -17.70 14.04 -21.64
N CYS A 164 -16.83 13.39 -20.86
CA CYS A 164 -15.43 13.80 -20.73
C CYS A 164 -14.58 13.26 -21.89
N GLY A 165 -15.01 13.58 -23.12
CA GLY A 165 -14.17 13.50 -24.30
C GLY A 165 -12.85 14.22 -24.03
N PHE A 166 -11.78 13.62 -24.53
CA PHE A 166 -10.48 14.25 -24.69
C PHE A 166 -10.67 15.73 -25.09
N SER A 167 -10.30 16.68 -24.23
CA SER A 167 -10.09 18.04 -24.69
C SER A 167 -8.86 17.96 -25.59
N SER A 168 -9.09 17.72 -26.88
CA SER A 168 -8.11 18.00 -27.91
C SER A 168 -7.86 19.49 -27.92
N MET A 169 -6.82 19.93 -27.22
CA MET A 169 -6.08 21.15 -27.49
C MET A 169 -4.60 20.86 -27.28
#